data_AF-A0A949MC42-F1
#
_entry.id   AF-A0A949MC42-F1
#
_cell.length_a   1.000
_cell.length_b   1.000
_cell.length_c   1.000
_cell.angle_alpha   90.00
_cell.angle_beta   90.00
_cell.angle_gamma   90.00
#
_symmetry.space_group_name_H-M   'P 1'
#
loop_
_entity.id
_entity.type
_entity.pdbx_description
1 polymer ?
#
loop_
_entity_poly.entity_id
_entity_poly.type
_entity_poly.pdbx_seq_one_letter_code
_entity_poly.pdbx_strand_id
1 'polypeptide(L)' 'EFFTQAFRDLKLEFVPSHANFILVRVGDGRKVFEAMQRQGVIVRPMDSYQLPDWIRISIGAPRENERCLEALQRALKK' A
#
# COMPACT_ATOMS: atom_id res chain seq x y z
N GLU A 1 4.40 -12.94 1.67
CA GLU A 1 5.47 -12.67 2.66
C GLU A 1 6.27 -11.40 2.39
N PHE A 2 6.59 -11.06 1.12
CA PHE A 2 7.35 -9.84 0.79
C PHE A 2 6.76 -8.55 1.40
N PHE A 3 5.49 -8.24 1.11
CA PHE A 3 4.83 -7.04 1.63
C PHE A 3 4.68 -7.04 3.15
N THR A 4 4.36 -8.19 3.75
CA THR A 4 4.19 -8.30 5.21
C THR A 4 5.50 -8.00 5.94
N GLN A 5 6.64 -8.45 5.41
CA GLN A 5 7.94 -8.13 5.99
C GLN A 5 8.26 -6.63 5.82
N ALA A 6 8.08 -6.09 4.61
CA ALA A 6 8.36 -4.69 4.34
C ALA A 6 7.50 -3.73 5.18
N PHE A 7 6.23 -4.03 5.40
CA PHE A 7 5.36 -3.22 6.26
C PHE A 7 5.73 -3.32 7.74
N ARG A 8 6.23 -4.48 8.21
CA ARG A 8 6.78 -4.61 9.57
C ARG A 8 8.01 -3.73 9.75
N ASP A 9 8.93 -3.74 8.80
CA ASP A 9 10.12 -2.89 8.80
C ASP A 9 9.76 -1.39 8.80
N LEU A 10 8.71 -1.02 8.04
CA LEU A 10 8.17 0.34 8.00
C LEU A 10 7.29 0.69 9.22
N LYS A 11 7.07 -0.25 10.16
CA LYS A 11 6.19 -0.11 11.32
C LYS A 11 4.77 0.33 10.95
N LEU A 12 4.28 -0.11 9.80
CA LEU A 12 2.92 0.16 9.35
C LEU A 12 1.97 -0.91 9.89
N GLU A 13 0.75 -0.51 10.25
CA GLU A 13 -0.31 -1.48 10.54
C GLU A 13 -0.80 -2.08 9.23
N PHE A 14 -0.88 -3.40 9.13
CA PHE A 14 -1.42 -4.08 7.97
C PHE A 14 -2.22 -5.31 8.38
N VAL A 15 -3.20 -5.67 7.57
CA VAL A 15 -3.98 -6.88 7.76
C VAL A 15 -3.39 -7.96 6.84
N PRO A 16 -2.73 -8.99 7.40
CA PRO A 16 -2.27 -10.12 6.60
C PRO A 16 -3.49 -10.81 5.98
N SER A 17 -3.43 -11.00 4.67
CA SER A 17 -4.50 -11.63 3.90
C SER A 17 -3.91 -12.79 3.12
N HIS A 18 -4.66 -13.90 3.07
CA HIS A 18 -4.31 -15.08 2.29
C HIS A 18 -4.81 -14.98 0.84
N ALA A 19 -5.36 -13.82 0.44
CA ALA A 19 -5.83 -13.54 -0.91
C ALA A 19 -4.80 -12.76 -1.73
N ASN A 20 -5.14 -12.45 -2.98
CA ASN A 20 -4.30 -11.67 -3.92
C ASN A 20 -4.19 -10.16 -3.57
N PHE A 21 -4.44 -9.77 -2.33
CA PHE A 21 -4.34 -8.39 -1.87
C PHE A 21 -4.03 -8.32 -0.38
N ILE A 22 -3.44 -7.19 0.04
CA ILE A 22 -3.12 -6.84 1.42
C ILE A 22 -3.70 -5.45 1.74
N LEU A 23 -4.22 -5.27 2.96
CA LEU A 23 -4.61 -3.95 3.45
C LEU A 23 -3.49 -3.40 4.33
N VAL A 24 -3.13 -2.15 4.11
CA VAL A 24 -2.14 -1.44 4.92
C VAL A 24 -2.68 -0.06 5.30
N ARG A 25 -2.47 0.32 6.56
CA ARG A 25 -2.80 1.63 7.10
C ARG A 25 -1.65 2.57 6.80
N VAL A 26 -1.96 3.64 6.09
CA VAL A 26 -0.99 4.64 5.61
C VAL A 26 -1.32 6.05 6.14
N GLY A 27 -2.30 6.14 7.03
CA GLY A 27 -2.76 7.38 7.65
C GLY A 27 -3.70 8.17 6.74
N ASP A 28 -3.29 8.50 5.52
CA ASP A 28 -4.16 9.18 4.55
C ASP A 28 -4.15 8.41 3.22
N GLY A 29 -5.07 7.46 3.11
CA GLY A 29 -5.13 6.53 1.99
C GLY A 29 -5.39 7.22 0.66
N ARG A 30 -6.11 8.35 0.66
CA ARG A 30 -6.39 9.13 -0.55
C ARG A 30 -5.15 9.89 -1.00
N LYS A 31 -4.46 10.56 -0.09
CA LYS A 31 -3.21 11.25 -0.39
C LYS A 31 -2.12 10.30 -0.87
N VAL A 32 -1.99 9.14 -0.23
CA VAL A 32 -1.01 8.11 -0.63
C VAL A 32 -1.40 7.52 -1.98
N PHE A 33 -2.69 7.28 -2.24
CA PHE A 33 -3.17 6.88 -3.56
C PHE A 33 -2.76 7.87 -4.65
N GLU A 34 -2.99 9.17 -4.46
CA GLU A 34 -2.61 10.21 -5.44
C GLU A 34 -1.09 10.30 -5.63
N ALA A 35 -0.31 10.13 -4.57
CA ALA A 35 1.15 10.10 -4.64
C ALA A 35 1.68 8.87 -5.37
N MET A 36 1.09 7.69 -5.15
CA MET A 36 1.45 6.45 -5.85
C MET A 36 0.99 6.49 -7.31
N GLN A 37 -0.20 7.02 -7.59
CA GLN A 37 -0.72 7.17 -8.95
C GLN A 37 0.22 8.04 -9.81
N ARG A 38 0.76 9.13 -9.26
CA ARG A 38 1.77 9.98 -9.92
C ARG A 38 3.07 9.24 -10.23
N GLN A 39 3.37 8.16 -9.52
CA GLN A 39 4.53 7.28 -9.76
C GLN A 39 4.22 6.13 -10.73
N GLY A 40 3.01 6.08 -11.28
CA GLY A 40 2.54 5.01 -12.16
C GLY A 40 2.12 3.74 -11.43
N VAL A 41 1.87 3.80 -10.12
CA VAL A 41 1.38 2.68 -9.32
C VAL A 41 -0.04 2.98 -8.82
N ILE A 42 -0.99 2.14 -9.22
CA ILE A 42 -2.41 2.33 -8.86
C ILE A 42 -2.76 1.38 -7.71
N VAL A 43 -3.02 1.96 -6.54
CA VAL A 43 -3.59 1.25 -5.38
C VAL A 43 -5.07 1.61 -5.23
N ARG A 44 -5.81 0.90 -4.38
CA ARG A 44 -7.23 1.23 -4.14
C ARG A 44 -7.41 1.82 -2.74
N PRO A 45 -7.77 3.11 -2.59
CA PRO A 45 -8.10 3.66 -1.28
C PRO A 45 -9.40 3.01 -0.77
N MET A 46 -9.46 2.75 0.54
CA MET A 46 -10.62 2.15 1.21
C MET A 46 -11.57 3.20 1.81
N ASP A 47 -11.46 4.45 1.34
CA ASP A 47 -12.32 5.58 1.71
C ASP A 47 -13.82 5.26 1.56
N SER A 48 -14.20 4.58 0.46
CA SER A 48 -15.58 4.14 0.21
C SER A 48 -16.10 3.12 1.23
N TYR A 49 -15.22 2.49 2.01
CA TYR A 49 -15.55 1.51 3.05
C TYR A 49 -15.44 2.11 4.46
N GLN A 50 -15.44 3.45 4.60
CA GLN A 50 -15.25 4.16 5.88
C GLN A 50 -13.88 3.89 6.52
N LEU A 51 -12.88 3.54 5.71
CA LEU A 51 -11.50 3.31 6.12
C LEU A 51 -10.57 4.28 5.37
N PRO A 52 -10.65 5.59 5.64
CA PRO A 52 -9.88 6.60 4.90
C PRO A 52 -8.36 6.45 5.10
N ASP A 53 -7.94 5.94 6.25
CA ASP A 53 -6.52 5.71 6.55
C ASP A 53 -5.90 4.50 5.84
N TRP A 54 -6.73 3.70 5.16
CA TRP A 54 -6.33 2.39 4.62
C TRP A 54 -6.32 2.36 3.11
N ILE A 55 -5.36 1.61 2.57
CA ILE A 55 -5.29 1.28 1.15
C ILE A 55 -5.23 -0.23 0.97
N ARG A 56 -5.79 -0.69 -0.13
CA ARG A 56 -5.67 -2.08 -0.59
C ARG A 56 -4.65 -2.15 -1.72
N ILE A 57 -3.62 -2.96 -1.51
CA ILE A 57 -2.57 -3.25 -2.48
C ILE A 57 -2.80 -4.66 -3.01
N SER A 58 -2.88 -4.82 -4.33
CA SER A 58 -2.92 -6.14 -4.96
C SER A 58 -1.51 -6.74 -5.02
N ILE A 59 -1.40 -8.03 -4.76
CA ILE A 59 -0.14 -8.77 -4.84
C ILE A 59 -0.04 -9.35 -6.24
N GLY A 60 0.93 -8.87 -7.02
CA GLY A 60 1.17 -9.27 -8.41
C GLY A 60 2.54 -9.93 -8.58
N ALA A 61 3.18 -9.70 -9.73
CA ALA A 61 4.51 -10.23 -9.98
C ALA A 61 5.56 -9.60 -9.03
N PRO A 62 6.67 -10.30 -8.74
CA PRO A 62 7.72 -9.80 -7.84
C PRO A 62 8.21 -8.39 -8.19
N ARG A 63 8.47 -8.14 -9.48
CA ARG A 63 8.91 -6.81 -9.97
C ARG A 63 7.87 -5.71 -9.76
N GLU A 64 6.59 -6.03 -9.89
CA GLU A 64 5.51 -5.08 -9.62
C GLU A 64 5.40 -4.80 -8.12
N ASN A 65 5.59 -5.83 -7.30
CA ASN A 65 5.56 -5.71 -5.84
C ASN A 65 6.70 -4.83 -5.32
N GLU A 66 7.91 -5.01 -5.85
CA GLU A 66 9.07 -4.15 -5.55
C GLU A 66 8.80 -2.69 -5.93
N ARG A 67 8.32 -2.44 -7.16
CA ARG A 67 7.99 -1.09 -7.63
C ARG A 67 6.87 -0.44 -6.80
N CYS A 68 5.87 -1.23 -6.39
CA CYS A 68 4.80 -0.77 -5.52
C CYS A 68 5.33 -0.36 -4.13
N LEU A 69 6.22 -1.17 -3.55
CA LEU A 69 6.83 -0.88 -2.27
C LEU A 69 7.71 0.38 -2.34
N GLU A 70 8.53 0.54 -3.37
CA GLU A 70 9.31 1.76 -3.58
C GLU A 70 8.42 3.00 -3.69
N ALA A 71 7.34 2.90 -4.48
CA ALA A 71 6.40 3.99 -4.65
C ALA A 71 5.69 4.35 -3.33
N LEU A 72 5.35 3.35 -2.52
CA LEU A 72 4.77 3.52 -1.20
C LEU A 72 5.75 4.22 -0.26
N GLN A 73 7.01 3.76 -0.20
CA GLN A 73 8.04 4.39 0.62
C GLN A 73 8.27 5.85 0.25
N ARG A 74 8.27 6.16 -1.05
CA ARG A 74 8.35 7.55 -1.56
C ARG A 74 7.12 8.36 -1.21
N ALA A 75 5.93 7.77 -1.24
CA ALA A 75 4.69 8.44 -0.85
C ALA A 75 4.61 8.71 0.66
N LEU A 76 5.24 7.86 1.48
CA LEU A 76 5.29 7.99 2.95
C LEU A 76 6.43 8.90 3.42
N LYS A 77 7.55 8.97 2.69
CA LYS A 77 8.60 9.96 2.92
C LYS A 77 8.09 11.34 2.50
N LYS A 78 7.80 12.18 3.48
CA LYS A 78 7.54 13.61 3.28
C LYS A 78 8.71 14.30 2.59
#